data_AF-A0A085UPG5-F1
#
_entry.id   AF-A0A085UPG5-F1
#
_cell.length_a   1.000
_cell.length_b   1.000
_cell.length_c   1.000
_cell.angle_alpha   90.00
_cell.angle_beta   90.00
_cell.angle_gamma   90.00
#
_symmetry.space_group_name_H-M   'P 1'
#
loop_
_entity.id
_entity.type
_entity.pdbx_description
1 polymer ?
#
loop_
_entity_poly.entity_id
_entity_poly.type
_entity_poly.pdbx_seq_one_letter_code
_entity_poly.pdbx_strand_id
1 'polypeptide(L)' 'MYAYLMTSWEELPDENKRALGFDFVVGSEGEEKALNHLARLFMDYADLSFSRALMARRRRLGIDE' A
#
# COMPACT_ATOMS: atom_id res chain seq x y z
N MET A 1 -1.19 -3.63 15.42
CA MET A 1 -1.78 -2.54 14.61
C MET A 1 -1.48 -2.65 13.11
N TYR A 2 -1.03 -3.80 12.57
CA TYR A 2 -0.95 -4.08 11.12
C TYR A 2 -0.99 -5.60 10.83
N ALA A 3 -1.67 -6.39 11.68
CA ALA A 3 -1.65 -7.85 11.54
C ALA A 3 -2.35 -8.35 10.27
N TYR A 4 -3.30 -7.56 9.75
CA TYR A 4 -4.05 -7.85 8.52
C TYR A 4 -3.34 -7.41 7.23
N LEU A 5 -2.20 -6.70 7.31
CA LEU A 5 -1.35 -6.46 6.12
C LEU A 5 -0.58 -7.73 5.70
N MET A 6 -0.65 -8.81 6.50
CA MET A 6 0.08 -10.07 6.31
C MET A 6 -0.83 -11.30 6.27
N THR A 7 -2.14 -11.17 6.44
CA THR A 7 -3.06 -12.22 5.99
C THR A 7 -3.06 -12.12 4.48
N SER A 8 -2.66 -13.20 3.81
CA SER A 8 -2.47 -13.28 2.36
C SER A 8 -3.58 -12.53 1.62
N TRP A 9 -3.27 -11.91 0.47
CA TRP A 9 -4.29 -11.35 -0.42
C TRP A 9 -5.46 -12.33 -0.65
N GLU A 10 -5.18 -13.64 -0.66
CA GLU A 10 -6.17 -14.71 -0.78
C GLU A 10 -7.13 -14.77 0.43
N GLU A 11 -6.64 -14.49 1.64
CA GLU A 11 -7.40 -14.55 2.89
C GLU A 11 -8.23 -13.29 3.17
N LEU A 12 -8.06 -12.22 2.39
CA LEU A 12 -8.87 -11.02 2.54
C LEU A 12 -10.32 -11.30 2.12
N PRO A 13 -11.33 -10.95 2.94
CA PRO A 13 -12.74 -11.12 2.56
C PRO A 13 -13.08 -10.36 1.27
N ASP A 14 -13.95 -10.93 0.44
CA ASP A 14 -14.31 -10.36 -0.86
C ASP A 14 -14.93 -8.97 -0.74
N GLU A 15 -15.67 -8.68 0.34
CA GLU A 15 -16.23 -7.35 0.60
C GLU A 15 -15.13 -6.29 0.75
N ASN A 16 -14.03 -6.63 1.41
CA ASN A 16 -12.88 -5.73 1.58
C ASN A 16 -12.11 -5.58 0.26
N LYS A 17 -11.95 -6.67 -0.50
CA LYS A 17 -11.38 -6.63 -1.84
C LYS A 17 -12.19 -5.69 -2.74
N ARG A 18 -13.52 -5.84 -2.79
CA ARG A 18 -14.41 -4.95 -3.56
C ARG A 18 -14.37 -3.50 -3.09
N ALA A 19 -14.33 -3.24 -1.79
CA ALA A 19 -14.18 -1.89 -1.25
C ALA A 19 -12.86 -1.21 -1.68
N LEU A 20 -11.82 -2.01 -1.92
CA LEU A 20 -10.54 -1.57 -2.48
C LEU A 20 -10.56 -1.46 -4.03
N GLY A 21 -11.72 -1.67 -4.66
CA GLY A 21 -11.89 -1.63 -6.12
C GLY A 21 -11.62 -2.98 -6.80
N PHE A 22 -11.50 -4.07 -6.06
CA PHE A 22 -11.24 -5.41 -6.58
C PHE A 22 -12.53 -6.22 -6.78
N ASP A 23 -13.41 -5.74 -7.67
CA ASP A 23 -14.67 -6.42 -8.07
C ASP A 23 -14.62 -6.87 -9.53
N PHE A 24 -13.78 -7.87 -9.82
CA PHE A 24 -13.61 -8.37 -11.18
C PHE A 24 -13.32 -9.86 -11.21
N VAL A 25 -13.60 -10.44 -12.37
CA VAL A 25 -13.28 -11.84 -12.66
C VAL A 25 -11.76 -11.99 -12.69
N VAL A 26 -11.25 -12.98 -11.96
CA VAL A 26 -9.84 -13.38 -12.01
C VAL A 26 -9.45 -13.70 -13.46
N GLY A 27 -8.33 -13.15 -13.92
CA GLY A 27 -7.84 -13.22 -15.29
C GLY A 27 -8.39 -12.15 -16.24
N SER A 28 -9.17 -11.18 -15.75
CA SER A 28 -9.71 -10.09 -16.58
C SER A 28 -8.81 -8.86 -16.59
N GLU A 29 -9.00 -7.98 -17.60
CA GLU A 29 -8.33 -6.67 -17.66
C GLU A 29 -8.62 -5.79 -16.43
N GLY A 30 -9.77 -6.01 -15.76
CA GLY A 30 -10.10 -5.34 -14.50
C GLY A 30 -9.15 -5.71 -13.37
N GLU A 31 -8.73 -6.98 -13.31
CA GLU A 31 -7.78 -7.46 -12.30
C GLU A 31 -6.42 -6.81 -12.46
N GLU A 32 -5.90 -6.78 -13.68
CA GLU A 32 -4.61 -6.16 -13.97
C GLU A 32 -4.61 -4.67 -13.61
N LYS A 33 -5.70 -3.94 -13.91
CA LYS A 33 -5.83 -2.51 -13.57
C LYS A 33 -5.81 -2.26 -12.07
N ALA A 34 -6.50 -3.08 -11.29
CA ALA A 34 -6.54 -2.91 -9.85
C ALA A 34 -5.28 -3.40 -9.14
N LEU A 35 -4.65 -4.48 -9.60
CA LEU A 35 -3.32 -4.88 -9.12
C LEU A 35 -2.30 -3.75 -9.36
N ASN A 36 -2.33 -3.13 -10.54
CA ASN A 36 -1.52 -1.93 -10.83
C ASN A 36 -1.87 -0.75 -9.92
N HIS A 37 -3.14 -0.55 -9.59
CA HIS A 37 -3.57 0.50 -8.66
C HIS A 37 -3.03 0.24 -7.24
N LEU A 38 -3.11 -0.99 -6.74
CA LEU A 38 -2.58 -1.37 -5.44
C LEU A 38 -1.05 -1.28 -5.38
N ALA A 39 -0.36 -1.66 -6.44
CA ALA A 39 1.09 -1.47 -6.54
C ALA A 39 1.46 0.02 -6.40
N ARG A 40 0.72 0.93 -7.04
CA ARG A 40 0.90 2.37 -6.86
C ARG A 40 0.66 2.82 -5.42
N LEU A 41 -0.43 2.36 -4.80
CA LEU A 41 -0.72 2.70 -3.39
C LEU A 41 0.43 2.27 -2.45
N PHE A 42 1.00 1.08 -2.66
CA PHE A 42 2.16 0.64 -1.88
C PHE A 42 3.39 1.52 -2.11
N MET A 43 3.66 1.91 -3.36
CA MET A 43 4.78 2.82 -3.68
C MET A 43 4.60 4.19 -3.04
N ASP A 44 3.40 4.77 -3.12
CA ASP A 44 3.08 6.08 -2.52
C ASP A 44 3.25 6.03 -0.99
N TYR A 45 2.79 4.95 -0.36
CA TYR A 45 2.95 4.76 1.08
C TYR A 45 4.42 4.56 1.49
N ALA A 46 5.19 3.84 0.69
CA ALA A 46 6.62 3.65 0.92
C ALA A 46 7.38 4.97 0.80
N ASP A 47 7.09 5.79 -0.20
CA ASP A 47 7.72 7.10 -0.41
C ASP A 47 7.40 8.08 0.74
N LEU A 48 6.14 8.13 1.18
CA LEU A 48 5.74 8.92 2.33
C LEU A 48 6.45 8.46 3.62
N SER A 49 6.53 7.14 3.83
CA SER A 49 7.20 6.56 4.98
C SER A 49 8.70 6.86 4.97
N PHE A 50 9.34 6.76 3.81
CA PHE A 50 10.74 7.10 3.61
C PHE A 50 11.02 8.58 3.89
N SER A 51 10.20 9.48 3.34
CA SER A 51 10.31 10.92 3.55
C SER A 51 10.23 11.28 5.04
N ARG A 52 9.28 10.67 5.78
CA ARG A 52 9.16 10.86 7.23
C ARG A 52 10.38 10.36 7.99
N ALA A 53 10.91 9.20 7.63
CA ALA A 53 12.11 8.64 8.24
C ALA A 53 13.34 9.52 7.97
N LEU A 54 13.48 10.04 6.74
CA LEU A 54 14.55 10.94 6.35
C LEU A 54 14.51 12.25 7.15
N MET A 55 13.34 12.88 7.28
CA MET A 55 13.15 14.08 8.11
C MET A 55 13.45 13.81 9.59
N ALA A 56 13.03 12.66 10.12
CA ALA A 56 13.37 12.29 11.49
C ALA A 56 14.89 12.12 11.68
N ARG A 57 15.59 11.57 10.69
CA ARG A 57 17.05 11.44 10.71
C ARG A 57 17.75 12.78 10.61
N ARG A 58 17.34 13.68 9.71
CA ARG A 58 17.93 15.02 9.58
C ARG A 58 17.81 15.84 10.86
N ARG A 59 16.63 15.82 11.50
CA ARG A 59 16.41 16.43 12.82
C ARG A 59 17.37 15.90 13.90
N ARG A 60 17.63 14.58 13.93
CA ARG A 60 18.60 13.99 14.88
C ARG A 60 20.05 14.40 14.61
N LEU A 61 20.37 14.75 13.37
CA LEU A 61 21.72 15.15 12.97
C LEU A 61 21.94 16.67 13.05
N GLY A 62 20.92 17.46 13.44
CA GLY A 62 21.02 18.91 13.49
C GLY A 62 21.20 19.57 12.12
N ILE A 63 20.79 18.90 11.03
CA ILE A 63 20.94 19.41 9.66
C ILE A 63 19.82 20.41 9.30
N ASP A 64 18.72 20.40 10.05
CA ASP A 64 17.54 21.26 9.84
C ASP A 64 17.47 22.43 10.88
N GLU A 65 18.58 22.80 11.54
CA GLU A 65 18.74 24.10 12.25
C GLU A 65 19.28 25.17 11.31
#